data_AF-A0A8S1EQY6-F1
#
_entry.id   AF-A0A8S1EQY6-F1
#
_cell.length_a   1.000
_cell.length_b   1.000
_cell.length_c   1.000
_cell.angle_alpha   90.00
_cell.angle_beta   90.00
_cell.angle_gamma   90.00
#
_symmetry.space_group_name_H-M   'P 1'
#
loop_
_entity.id
_entity.type
_entity.pdbx_description
1 polymer ?
#
loop_
_entity_poly.entity_id
_entity_poly.type
_entity_poly.pdbx_seq_one_letter_code
_entity_poly.pdbx_strand_id
1 'polypeptide(L)' 'MRWIDMSTGGKEQIVWAQGQPDIASTDGCVYMIFGNPTDEYGEWKHGSFDDNYCYTMRNLKSPGRSIQAYACGKPPS' A
#
# COMPACT_ATOMS: atom_id res chain seq x y z
N MET A 1 -5.50 -6.65 -9.38
CA MET A 1 -4.45 -6.70 -8.34
C MET A 1 -4.10 -8.14 -8.06
N ARG A 2 -2.81 -8.47 -8.01
CA ARG A 2 -2.28 -9.82 -7.72
C ARG A 2 -0.97 -9.65 -6.96
N TRP A 3 -0.67 -10.56 -6.02
CA TRP A 3 0.63 -10.60 -5.37
C TRP A 3 1.72 -11.06 -6.34
N ILE A 4 2.89 -10.42 -6.27
CA ILE A 4 4.02 -10.68 -7.19
C ILE A 4 4.61 -12.09 -7.01
N ASP A 5 4.48 -12.68 -5.83
CA ASP A 5 4.91 -14.04 -5.52
C ASP A 5 3.87 -15.11 -5.90
N MET A 6 2.73 -14.67 -6.45
CA MET A 6 1.62 -15.53 -6.86
C MET A 6 0.99 -16.37 -5.73
N SER A 7 1.30 -16.06 -4.46
CA SER A 7 0.81 -16.79 -3.28
C SER A 7 -0.71 -16.80 -3.16
N THR A 8 -1.37 -15.75 -3.61
CA THR A 8 -2.83 -15.69 -3.71
C THR A 8 -3.31 -14.90 -4.92
N GLY A 9 -4.41 -15.37 -5.49
CA GLY A 9 -5.09 -14.78 -6.64
C GLY A 9 -6.21 -13.85 -6.21
N GLY A 10 -5.92 -12.76 -5.49
CA GLY A 10 -6.97 -11.82 -5.12
C GLY A 10 -6.54 -10.75 -4.12
N LYS A 11 -7.46 -9.81 -3.88
CA LYS A 11 -7.34 -8.71 -2.89
C LYS A 11 -8.15 -8.96 -1.61
N GLU A 12 -8.71 -10.16 -1.46
CA GLU A 12 -9.76 -10.46 -0.47
C GLU A 12 -9.27 -10.39 0.98
N GLN A 13 -7.96 -10.44 1.21
CA GLN A 13 -7.36 -10.34 2.55
C GLN A 13 -6.70 -8.98 2.82
N ILE A 14 -6.85 -8.02 1.92
CA ILE A 14 -6.29 -6.68 2.08
C ILE A 14 -7.28 -5.81 2.86
N VAL A 15 -6.84 -5.29 4.00
CA VAL A 15 -7.57 -4.25 4.74
C VAL A 15 -7.08 -2.90 4.24
N TRP A 16 -7.90 -2.21 3.44
CA TRP A 16 -7.56 -0.90 2.90
C TRP A 16 -7.66 0.21 3.94
N ALA A 17 -6.81 1.23 3.80
CA ALA A 17 -6.98 2.48 4.52
C ALA A 17 -8.28 3.18 4.09
N GLN A 18 -8.75 4.11 4.91
CA GLN A 18 -9.94 4.87 4.59
C GLN A 18 -9.74 5.67 3.29
N GLY A 19 -10.70 5.55 2.37
CA GLY A 19 -10.63 6.18 1.05
C GLY A 19 -9.87 5.37 -0.01
N GLN A 20 -9.23 4.26 0.36
CA GLN A 20 -8.46 3.42 -0.55
C GLN A 20 -9.22 2.13 -0.95
N PRO A 21 -8.95 1.54 -2.12
CA PRO A 21 -8.02 2.04 -3.13
C PRO A 21 -8.58 3.21 -3.96
N ASP A 22 -7.75 4.23 -4.25
CA ASP A 22 -8.16 5.42 -5.01
C ASP A 22 -7.44 5.57 -6.38
N ILE A 23 -6.40 4.77 -6.65
CA ILE A 23 -5.64 4.85 -7.90
C ILE A 23 -6.14 3.82 -8.92
N ALA A 24 -6.86 4.29 -9.93
CA ALA A 24 -7.29 3.49 -11.09
C ALA A 24 -6.19 3.36 -12.17
N SER A 25 -4.96 3.02 -11.80
CA SER A 25 -3.83 2.89 -12.74
C SER A 25 -3.44 1.42 -12.99
N THR A 26 -2.95 1.13 -14.19
CA THR A 26 -2.32 -0.15 -14.52
C THR A 26 -0.97 -0.34 -13.82
N ASP A 27 -0.34 0.74 -13.34
CA ASP A 27 0.96 0.75 -12.63
C ASP A 27 0.81 0.98 -11.11
N GLY A 28 -0.34 0.60 -10.56
CA GLY A 28 -0.62 0.67 -9.13
C GLY A 28 0.10 -0.44 -8.35
N CYS A 29 0.88 -0.03 -7.36
CA CYS A 29 1.48 -0.89 -6.33
C CYS A 29 0.74 -0.73 -5.01
N VAL A 30 0.95 -1.70 -4.12
CA VAL A 30 0.34 -1.72 -2.80
C VAL A 30 1.41 -1.55 -1.73
N TYR A 31 1.16 -0.66 -0.78
CA TYR A 31 2.05 -0.38 0.34
C TYR A 31 1.29 -0.57 1.66
N MET A 32 1.98 -1.13 2.65
CA MET A 32 1.44 -1.24 4.00
C MET A 32 1.78 0.03 4.79
N ILE A 33 0.80 0.56 5.50
CA ILE A 33 0.96 1.76 6.32
C ILE A 33 1.60 1.38 7.65
N PHE A 34 2.75 2.00 7.93
CA PHE A 34 3.45 1.89 9.20
C PHE A 34 3.18 3.13 10.06
N GLY A 35 2.71 2.93 11.30
CA GLY A 35 2.20 4.00 12.15
C GLY A 35 0.74 4.37 11.85
N ASN A 36 0.30 5.52 12.38
CA ASN A 36 -1.07 6.03 12.22
C ASN A 36 -1.05 7.47 11.65
N PRO A 37 -0.72 7.65 10.35
CA PRO A 37 -0.74 8.98 9.76
C PRO A 37 -2.17 9.51 9.66
N THR A 38 -2.32 10.84 9.64
CA THR A 38 -3.61 11.50 9.45
C THR A 38 -3.54 12.39 8.22
N ASP A 39 -4.51 12.29 7.33
CA ASP A 39 -4.65 13.14 6.14
C ASP A 39 -6.09 13.63 5.94
N GLU A 40 -6.41 14.10 4.73
CA GLU A 40 -7.75 14.59 4.37
C GLU A 40 -8.85 13.52 4.44
N TYR A 41 -8.49 12.24 4.42
CA TYR A 41 -9.42 11.11 4.56
C TYR A 41 -9.57 10.63 6.01
N GLY A 42 -8.78 11.18 6.95
CA GLY A 42 -8.83 10.86 8.38
C GLY A 42 -7.58 10.12 8.88
N GLU A 43 -7.69 9.50 10.06
CA GLU A 43 -6.61 8.68 10.63
C GLU A 43 -6.54 7.32 9.92
N TRP A 44 -5.36 7.01 9.40
CA TRP A 44 -5.08 5.73 8.76
C TRP A 44 -4.58 4.74 9.81
N LYS A 45 -5.06 3.50 9.73
CA LYS A 45 -4.71 2.49 10.73
C LYS A 45 -3.41 1.80 10.37
N HIS A 46 -2.54 1.61 11.37
CA HIS A 46 -1.39 0.75 11.23
C HIS A 46 -1.77 -0.63 10.68
N GLY A 47 -1.03 -1.11 9.68
CA GLY A 47 -1.24 -2.41 9.04
C GLY A 47 -2.33 -2.43 7.96
N SER A 48 -3.05 -1.32 7.74
CA SER A 48 -3.86 -1.18 6.53
C SER A 48 -3.01 -0.89 5.31
N PHE A 49 -3.63 -0.99 4.13
CA PHE A 49 -2.95 -0.86 2.85
C PHE A 49 -3.41 0.38 2.07
N ASP A 50 -2.47 0.90 1.30
CA ASP A 50 -2.59 2.04 0.40
C ASP A 50 -2.18 1.61 -1.00
N ASP A 51 -2.90 2.03 -2.04
CA ASP A 51 -2.43 1.88 -3.41
C ASP A 51 -1.76 3.17 -3.89
N ASN A 52 -0.55 3.02 -4.43
CA ASN A 52 0.23 4.14 -4.92
C ASN A 52 1.00 3.74 -6.17
N TYR A 53 1.50 4.70 -6.95
CA TYR A 53 2.30 4.41 -8.12
C TYR A 53 3.59 3.66 -7.72
N CYS A 54 3.93 2.59 -8.44
CA CYS A 54 5.06 1.69 -8.10
C CYS A 54 6.44 2.34 -7.95
N TYR A 55 6.61 3.59 -8.38
CA TYR A 55 7.88 4.31 -8.40
C TYR A 55 7.79 5.72 -7.82
N THR A 56 6.76 6.02 -7.02
CA THR A 56 6.71 7.30 -6.29
C THR A 56 7.70 7.30 -5.14
N MET A 57 8.99 7.45 -5.48
CA MET A 57 10.00 7.92 -4.54
C MET A 57 9.84 9.43 -4.25
N ARG A 58 8.98 10.14 -5.00
CA ARG A 58 8.88 11.62 -4.97
C ARG A 58 7.52 12.21 -5.36
N ASN A 59 6.39 11.77 -4.79
CA ASN A 59 5.17 12.59 -4.87
C ASN A 59 4.88 13.30 -3.54
N LEU A 60 5.43 14.51 -3.51
CA LEU A 60 5.53 15.51 -2.44
C LEU A 60 4.20 16.15 -2.02
N LYS A 61 3.04 15.52 -2.25
CA LYS A 61 1.75 16.09 -1.79
C LYS A 61 1.36 15.68 -0.38
N SER A 62 1.92 14.59 0.14
CA SER A 62 1.68 14.18 1.53
C SER A 62 2.96 13.59 2.12
N PRO A 63 3.76 14.36 2.90
CA PRO A 63 5.02 13.89 3.47
C PRO A 63 4.89 12.61 4.31
N GLY A 64 3.68 12.27 4.75
CA GLY A 64 3.35 11.01 5.44
C GLY A 64 3.28 9.75 4.57
N ARG A 65 3.28 9.85 3.23
CA ARG A 65 3.16 8.70 2.30
C ARG A 65 4.50 8.34 1.62
N SER A 66 5.62 8.63 2.26
CA SER A 66 6.95 8.25 1.76
C SER A 66 7.23 6.77 1.99
N ILE A 67 7.74 6.09 0.95
CA ILE A 67 8.14 4.67 1.05
C ILE A 67 9.32 4.57 2.02
N GLN A 68 9.14 3.84 3.12
CA GLN A 68 10.17 3.67 4.15
C GLN A 68 10.99 2.38 3.96
N ALA A 69 10.35 1.30 3.52
CA ALA A 69 10.96 -0.01 3.39
C ALA A 69 10.17 -0.91 2.43
N TYR A 70 10.78 -2.03 2.06
CA TYR A 70 10.14 -3.12 1.30
C TYR A 70 10.13 -4.39 2.15
N ALA A 71 9.05 -5.17 2.06
CA ALA A 71 8.96 -6.49 2.68
C ALA A 71 9.21 -7.58 1.62
N CYS A 72 10.02 -8.58 1.97
CA CYS A 72 10.35 -9.70 1.09
C CYS A 72 9.77 -11.00 1.67
N GLY A 73 9.08 -11.79 0.83
CA GLY A 73 8.65 -13.14 1.17
C GLY A 73 9.66 -14.18 0.67
N LYS A 74 9.87 -15.26 1.43
CA LYS A 74 10.60 -16.45 1.00
C LYS A 74 9.69 -17.68 1.16
N PRO A 75 9.67 -18.63 0.19
CA PRO A 75 8.95 -19.88 0.36
C PRO A 75 9.41 -20.64 1.62
N PRO A 76 8.51 -21.40 2.29
CA PRO A 76 8.91 -22.33 3.35
C PRO A 76 9.92 -23.35 2.80
N SER A 77 10.95 -23.68 3.59
CA SER A 77 11.95 -24.71 3.29
C SER A 77 11.47 -26.11 3.60
#